data_AF-A0A8H6UJJ7-F1
#
_entry.id   AF-A0A8H6UJJ7-F1
#
_cell.length_a   1.000
_cell.length_b   1.000
_cell.length_c   1.000
_cell.angle_alpha   90.00
_cell.angle_beta   90.00
_cell.angle_gamma   90.00
#
_symmetry.space_group_name_H-M   'P 1'
#
loop_
_entity.id
_entity.type
_entity.pdbx_description
1 polymer ?
#
loop_
_entity_poly.entity_id
_entity_poly.type
_entity_poly.pdbx_seq_one_letter_code
_entity_poly.pdbx_strand_id
1 'polypeptide(L)'
;MMVSLTLDDYTIAWICALPLEAAAARAMLDKTHTQPRWSTTDPNAYEFGELGGHYIVIAHLPDGVYGKVSAAAVVSRMRSTFRRLEFGVMVGIGGGVPEGKNDIRLGDVVVSKPGQNHSGVIQYDYGKAVQGGKFEQIGVLNKPPQIFLRHMSQFKARQMTAHRWHMSTKLMGITANFMDDSDSVVAAIQALGRQSPLPPEILEAVTCRLHDSERDVRWAAIQALGSQPPWPPEFLQAVTCRLDNDVWHVRRAAIEALGTQSLWPPEILEAVTCRLDDRDSSVRRVAINALGTQSPWPPEVLQAVTCRLDDDDWLVRVAAIDAIGRQSPWPPQILQAAKCGLGDGARDMRLVAINTLGRQSPWLPEILQAVTCRLDDDDWYVRMAAIDALGTQSPLPPEILQAVTCRLDDDVWHVR
;
A
#
# COMPACT_ATOMS: atom_id res chain seq x y z
N MET A 1 40.22 -9.23 19.66
CA MET A 1 40.11 -10.70 19.57
C MET A 1 38.70 -11.04 19.14
N MET A 2 38.51 -11.71 18.00
CA MET A 2 37.21 -12.32 17.71
C MET A 2 37.00 -13.45 18.73
N VAL A 3 35.95 -13.35 19.54
CA VAL A 3 35.58 -14.41 20.48
C VAL A 3 35.13 -15.61 19.64
N SER A 4 35.80 -16.74 19.78
CA SER A 4 35.38 -17.99 19.13
C SER A 4 34.18 -18.54 19.88
N LEU A 5 33.02 -18.54 19.24
CA LEU A 5 31.80 -19.12 19.80
C LEU A 5 31.84 -20.65 19.72
N THR A 6 31.23 -21.28 20.71
CA THR A 6 31.09 -22.72 20.87
C THR A 6 29.61 -23.08 20.96
N LEU A 7 29.29 -24.37 20.86
CA LEU A 7 27.90 -24.83 20.98
C LEU A 7 27.26 -24.50 22.34
N ASP A 8 28.08 -24.43 23.39
CA ASP A 8 27.61 -24.16 24.75
C ASP A 8 27.24 -22.69 24.99
N ASP A 9 27.57 -21.79 24.04
CA ASP A 9 27.16 -20.38 24.12
C ASP A 9 25.68 -20.19 23.74
N TYR A 10 25.07 -21.17 23.05
CA TYR A 10 23.69 -21.09 22.57
C TYR A 10 22.72 -21.69 23.59
N THR A 11 21.84 -20.86 24.14
CA THR A 11 20.93 -21.24 25.22
C THR A 11 19.46 -21.31 24.78
N ILE A 12 19.14 -20.80 23.59
CA ILE A 12 17.78 -20.80 23.05
C ILE A 12 17.73 -21.57 21.72
N ALA A 13 16.88 -22.59 21.68
CA ALA A 13 16.53 -23.31 20.47
C ALA A 13 15.30 -22.71 19.81
N TRP A 14 15.39 -22.38 18.53
CA TRP A 14 14.28 -21.92 17.71
C TRP A 14 13.95 -22.96 16.65
N ILE A 15 12.78 -23.59 16.75
CA ILE A 15 12.39 -24.70 15.88
C ILE A 15 11.45 -24.20 14.80
N CYS A 16 11.84 -24.35 13.53
CA CYS A 16 11.06 -23.97 12.36
C CYS A 16 10.61 -25.22 11.59
N ALA A 17 9.30 -25.35 11.39
CA ALA A 17 8.71 -26.47 10.66
C ALA A 17 8.70 -26.25 9.16
N LEU A 18 8.60 -25.00 8.70
CA LEU A 18 8.57 -24.63 7.29
C LEU A 18 9.78 -23.78 6.88
N PRO A 19 10.24 -23.85 5.62
CA PRO A 19 11.30 -22.97 5.12
C PRO A 19 10.99 -21.48 5.30
N LEU A 20 9.73 -21.08 5.13
CA LEU A 20 9.26 -19.71 5.34
C LEU A 20 9.47 -19.23 6.79
N GLU A 21 9.22 -20.11 7.76
CA GLU A 21 9.42 -19.81 9.19
C GLU A 21 10.90 -19.62 9.51
N ALA A 22 11.76 -20.46 8.93
CA ALA A 22 13.20 -20.35 9.09
C ALA A 22 13.77 -19.08 8.43
N ALA A 23 13.27 -18.73 7.25
CA ALA A 23 13.64 -17.48 6.57
C ALA A 23 13.29 -16.25 7.42
N ALA A 24 12.09 -16.24 8.00
CA ALA A 24 11.67 -15.19 8.93
C ALA A 24 12.54 -15.15 10.19
N ALA A 25 12.79 -16.31 10.82
CA ALA A 25 13.65 -16.43 12.00
C ALA A 25 15.06 -15.88 11.74
N ARG A 26 15.68 -16.28 10.62
CA ARG A 26 17.01 -15.81 10.21
C ARG A 26 17.02 -14.30 10.02
N ALA A 27 16.02 -13.76 9.34
CA ALA A 27 15.94 -12.33 9.09
C ALA A 27 15.67 -11.51 10.37
N MET A 28 15.10 -12.11 11.41
CA MET A 28 14.91 -11.46 12.71
C MET A 28 16.21 -11.29 13.51
N LEU A 29 17.21 -12.17 13.34
CA LEU A 29 18.47 -12.12 14.09
C LEU A 29 19.15 -10.75 13.97
N ASP A 30 19.68 -10.23 15.08
CA ASP A 30 20.50 -9.01 15.09
C ASP A 30 21.86 -9.26 14.43
N LYS A 31 22.42 -10.45 14.66
CA LYS A 31 23.67 -10.91 14.03
C LYS A 31 23.58 -12.38 13.67
N THR A 32 24.09 -12.73 12.50
CA THR A 32 24.33 -14.12 12.10
C THR A 32 25.74 -14.53 12.51
N HIS A 33 25.87 -15.70 13.11
CA HIS A 33 27.16 -16.26 13.51
C HIS A 33 27.60 -17.31 12.49
N THR A 34 28.90 -17.42 12.26
CA THR A 34 29.46 -18.55 11.53
C THR A 34 29.26 -19.83 12.32
N GLN A 35 29.00 -20.94 11.61
CA GLN A 35 28.81 -22.23 12.23
C GLN A 35 30.02 -22.60 13.11
N PRO A 36 29.82 -22.83 14.42
CA PRO A 36 30.89 -23.32 15.29
C PRO A 36 31.38 -24.68 14.79
N ARG A 37 32.68 -24.94 14.91
CA ARG A 37 33.22 -26.28 14.59
C ARG A 37 32.64 -27.30 15.56
N TRP A 38 31.99 -28.35 15.05
CA TRP A 38 31.55 -29.48 15.85
C TRP A 38 31.76 -30.81 15.14
N SER A 39 31.96 -31.87 15.93
CA SER A 39 32.10 -33.26 15.48
C SER A 39 31.00 -34.11 16.10
N THR A 40 29.76 -33.88 15.66
CA THR A 40 28.59 -34.63 16.16
C THR A 40 28.02 -35.49 15.04
N THR A 41 27.39 -36.61 15.42
CA THR A 41 26.60 -37.46 14.52
C THR A 41 25.17 -36.94 14.34
N ASP A 42 24.93 -35.68 14.70
CA ASP A 42 23.62 -35.04 14.60
C ASP A 42 23.35 -34.65 13.14
N PRO A 43 22.33 -35.24 12.48
CA PRO A 43 22.01 -34.95 11.09
C PRO A 43 21.18 -33.68 10.92
N ASN A 44 20.79 -33.00 12.00
CA ASN A 44 19.99 -31.79 11.93
C ASN A 44 20.76 -30.63 11.27
N ALA A 45 20.06 -29.84 10.48
CA ALA A 45 20.56 -28.58 9.96
C ALA A 45 20.29 -27.45 10.95
N TYR A 46 21.31 -26.62 11.19
CA TYR A 46 21.24 -25.51 12.12
C TYR A 46 21.78 -24.21 11.54
N GLU A 47 21.18 -23.10 11.95
CA GLU A 47 21.71 -21.75 11.78
C GLU A 47 21.96 -21.10 13.15
N PHE A 48 22.83 -20.10 13.20
CA PHE A 48 23.33 -19.51 14.44
C PHE A 48 23.23 -18.00 14.41
N GLY A 49 22.85 -17.40 15.54
CA GLY A 49 22.91 -15.96 15.68
C GLY A 49 22.61 -15.43 17.06
N GLU A 50 22.41 -14.12 17.10
CA GLU A 50 22.10 -13.34 18.29
C GLU A 50 20.79 -12.58 18.06
N LEU A 51 19.91 -12.54 19.07
CA LEU A 51 18.71 -11.71 19.09
C LEU A 51 18.51 -11.14 20.49
N GLY A 52 18.53 -9.82 20.63
CA GLY A 52 18.35 -9.12 21.90
C GLY A 52 19.38 -9.50 22.96
N GLY A 53 20.60 -9.85 22.55
CA GLY A 53 21.66 -10.34 23.44
C GLY A 53 21.56 -11.84 23.79
N HIS A 54 20.56 -12.55 23.28
CA HIS A 54 20.43 -14.00 23.46
C HIS A 54 20.99 -14.75 22.26
N TYR A 55 21.69 -15.85 22.53
CA TYR A 55 22.36 -16.66 21.52
C TYR A 55 21.41 -17.78 21.09
N ILE A 56 20.98 -17.70 19.82
CA ILE A 56 19.92 -18.53 19.25
C ILE A 56 20.53 -19.53 18.27
N VAL A 57 20.11 -20.79 18.40
CA VAL A 57 20.30 -21.81 17.37
C VAL A 57 18.95 -22.12 16.74
N ILE A 58 18.85 -21.91 15.43
CA ILE A 58 17.66 -22.19 14.63
C ILE A 58 17.79 -23.60 14.07
N ALA A 59 16.78 -24.45 14.26
CA ALA A 59 16.73 -25.81 13.77
C ALA A 59 15.67 -25.95 12.68
N HIS A 60 16.03 -26.64 11.60
CA HIS A 60 15.13 -26.92 10.47
C HIS A 60 14.55 -28.33 10.56
N LEU A 61 13.26 -28.47 10.30
CA LEU A 61 12.68 -29.78 10.01
C LEU A 61 13.04 -30.21 8.58
N PRO A 62 13.05 -31.53 8.28
CA PRO A 62 13.27 -32.01 6.93
C PRO A 62 12.20 -31.47 5.97
N ASP A 63 12.63 -31.08 4.77
CA ASP A 63 11.73 -30.50 3.78
C ASP A 63 10.57 -31.45 3.42
N GLY A 64 9.35 -30.92 3.37
CA GLY A 64 8.13 -31.70 3.20
C GLY A 64 7.72 -32.60 4.38
N VAL A 65 8.48 -32.65 5.48
CA VAL A 65 8.18 -33.52 6.64
C VAL A 65 7.96 -32.70 7.91
N TYR A 66 6.70 -32.33 8.14
CA TYR A 66 6.27 -31.53 9.30
C TYR A 66 5.45 -32.34 10.32
N GLY A 67 5.19 -31.73 11.47
CA GLY A 67 4.33 -32.28 12.54
C GLY A 67 5.09 -32.69 13.80
N LYS A 68 4.32 -33.07 14.82
CA LYS A 68 4.81 -33.30 16.20
C LYS A 68 5.96 -34.32 16.29
N VAL A 69 5.90 -35.39 15.50
CA VAL A 69 6.91 -36.46 15.51
C VAL A 69 8.24 -35.98 14.92
N SER A 70 8.19 -35.31 13.78
CA SER A 70 9.37 -34.72 13.13
C SER A 70 10.05 -33.70 14.05
N ALA A 71 9.26 -32.77 14.61
CA ALA A 71 9.75 -31.78 15.56
C ALA A 71 10.38 -32.42 16.81
N ALA A 72 9.76 -33.46 17.38
CA ALA A 72 10.29 -34.16 18.54
C ALA A 72 11.63 -34.87 18.24
N ALA A 73 11.78 -35.46 17.04
CA ALA A 73 13.01 -36.10 16.62
C ALA A 73 14.17 -35.10 16.49
N VAL A 74 13.92 -33.96 15.85
CA VAL A 74 14.90 -32.86 15.73
C VAL A 74 15.31 -32.36 17.12
N VAL A 75 14.34 -32.01 17.97
CA VAL A 75 14.60 -31.48 19.31
C VAL A 75 15.32 -32.50 20.21
N SER A 76 14.99 -33.78 20.10
CA SER A 76 15.65 -34.82 20.90
C SER A 76 17.16 -34.89 20.63
N ARG A 77 17.58 -34.79 19.36
CA ARG A 77 19.00 -34.80 18.99
C ARG A 77 19.68 -33.48 19.36
N MET A 78 19.00 -32.37 19.09
CA MET A 78 19.44 -31.02 19.45
C MET A 78 19.76 -30.90 20.94
N ARG A 79 18.92 -31.44 21.83
CA ARG A 79 19.18 -31.44 23.28
C ARG A 79 20.44 -32.21 23.68
N SER A 80 20.84 -33.21 22.89
CA SER A 80 22.09 -33.95 23.12
C SER A 80 23.32 -33.18 22.64
N THR A 81 23.18 -32.46 21.52
CA THR A 81 24.23 -31.67 20.87
C THR A 81 24.55 -30.38 21.64
N PHE A 82 23.51 -29.68 22.09
CA PHE A 82 23.64 -28.40 22.79
C PHE A 82 23.34 -28.56 24.27
N ARG A 83 24.40 -28.71 25.08
CA ARG A 83 24.26 -29.09 26.50
C ARG A 83 23.74 -27.96 27.38
N ARG A 84 23.85 -26.71 26.93
CA ARG A 84 23.43 -25.51 27.65
C ARG A 84 22.13 -24.91 27.14
N LEU A 85 21.35 -25.64 26.32
CA LEU A 85 20.00 -25.20 25.98
C LEU A 85 19.13 -25.11 27.23
N GLU A 86 18.60 -23.91 27.48
CA GLU A 86 17.68 -23.63 28.58
C GLU A 86 16.24 -23.64 28.10
N PHE A 87 16.00 -23.12 26.89
CA PHE A 87 14.65 -22.98 26.33
C PHE A 87 14.59 -23.44 24.87
N GLY A 88 13.46 -24.05 24.51
CA GLY A 88 13.09 -24.32 23.13
C GLY A 88 11.77 -23.63 22.80
N VAL A 89 11.77 -22.84 21.73
CA VAL A 89 10.58 -22.18 21.20
C VAL A 89 10.26 -22.74 19.82
N MET A 90 9.02 -23.14 19.62
CA MET A 90 8.49 -23.42 18.30
C MET A 90 7.81 -22.16 17.81
N VAL A 91 8.35 -21.57 16.74
CA VAL A 91 7.79 -20.35 16.14
C VAL A 91 7.38 -20.71 14.74
N GLY A 92 6.12 -20.42 14.41
CA GLY A 92 5.57 -20.70 13.10
C GLY A 92 4.67 -19.59 12.60
N ILE A 93 4.18 -19.77 11.39
CA ILE A 93 3.19 -18.87 10.81
C ILE A 93 1.79 -19.17 11.38
N GLY A 94 1.00 -18.13 11.61
CA GLY A 94 -0.37 -18.25 12.09
C GLY A 94 -1.35 -17.50 11.19
N GLY A 95 -2.50 -18.10 10.92
CA GLY A 95 -3.64 -17.42 10.29
C GLY A 95 -4.52 -16.75 11.34
N GLY A 96 -4.93 -15.51 11.11
CA GLY A 96 -5.89 -14.79 11.96
C GLY A 96 -7.32 -14.97 11.45
N VAL A 97 -8.27 -15.23 12.35
CA VAL A 97 -9.71 -15.14 12.07
C VAL A 97 -10.22 -13.89 12.80
N PRO A 98 -10.42 -12.76 12.11
CA PRO A 98 -10.82 -11.52 12.75
C PRO A 98 -12.25 -11.64 13.31
N GLU A 99 -12.42 -11.30 14.58
CA GLU A 99 -13.71 -11.13 15.24
C GLU A 99 -13.84 -9.67 15.71
N GLY A 100 -15.03 -9.08 15.65
CA GLY A 100 -15.24 -7.65 15.96
C GLY A 100 -14.86 -7.19 17.38
N LYS A 101 -14.46 -8.11 18.28
CA LYS A 101 -14.01 -7.79 19.65
C LYS A 101 -12.50 -7.66 19.78
N ASN A 102 -11.71 -8.28 18.89
CA ASN A 102 -10.26 -8.26 18.94
C ASN A 102 -9.72 -7.87 17.55
N ASP A 103 -9.04 -6.72 17.49
CA ASP A 103 -8.39 -6.26 16.27
C ASP A 103 -7.08 -7.05 16.06
N ILE A 104 -7.18 -8.20 15.38
CA ILE A 104 -6.04 -9.04 14.99
C ILE A 104 -5.67 -8.68 13.55
N ARG A 105 -4.44 -8.23 13.33
CA ARG A 105 -3.93 -7.80 12.03
C ARG A 105 -2.75 -8.64 11.59
N LEU A 106 -2.54 -8.67 10.28
CA LEU A 106 -1.35 -9.28 9.70
C LEU A 106 -0.09 -8.57 10.23
N GLY A 107 0.85 -9.36 10.73
CA GLY A 107 2.05 -8.89 11.42
C GLY A 107 1.96 -8.95 12.94
N ASP A 108 0.77 -9.01 13.55
CA ASP A 108 0.65 -9.07 15.00
C ASP A 108 1.32 -10.34 15.57
N VAL A 109 2.08 -10.16 16.65
CA VAL A 109 2.66 -11.27 17.40
C VAL A 109 1.66 -11.72 18.46
N VAL A 110 1.04 -12.88 18.23
CA VAL A 110 0.10 -13.47 19.17
C VAL A 110 0.87 -14.29 20.21
N VAL A 111 0.82 -13.87 21.47
CA VAL A 111 1.36 -14.64 22.59
C VAL A 111 0.24 -15.13 23.49
N SER A 112 0.06 -16.45 23.53
CA SER A 112 -0.95 -17.05 24.38
C SER A 112 -0.50 -17.18 25.84
N LYS A 113 -1.46 -17.09 26.78
CA LYS A 113 -1.24 -17.32 28.22
C LYS A 113 -2.29 -18.28 28.79
N PRO A 114 -1.97 -19.01 29.88
CA PRO A 114 -2.97 -19.79 30.59
C PRO A 114 -4.18 -18.95 31.02
N GLY A 115 -5.38 -19.48 30.82
CA GLY A 115 -6.67 -18.93 31.25
C GLY A 115 -7.39 -19.87 32.21
N GLN A 116 -8.68 -19.63 32.48
CA GLN A 116 -9.45 -20.44 33.44
C GLN A 116 -9.49 -21.93 33.06
N ASN A 117 -9.65 -22.26 31.77
CA ASN A 117 -9.83 -23.63 31.29
C ASN A 117 -8.85 -24.06 30.17
N HIS A 118 -7.75 -23.33 29.96
CA HIS A 118 -6.74 -23.69 28.97
C HIS A 118 -5.34 -23.26 29.41
N SER A 119 -4.31 -23.96 28.95
CA SER A 119 -2.90 -23.67 29.26
C SER A 119 -2.29 -22.58 28.39
N GLY A 120 -3.08 -21.97 27.51
CA GLY A 120 -2.67 -21.00 26.52
C GLY A 120 -3.03 -21.48 25.13
N VAL A 121 -2.25 -22.40 24.58
CA VAL A 121 -2.52 -22.98 23.26
C VAL A 121 -3.57 -24.09 23.39
N ILE A 122 -4.61 -24.02 22.56
CA ILE A 122 -5.64 -25.04 22.45
C ILE A 122 -5.34 -25.90 21.23
N GLN A 123 -5.06 -27.18 21.44
CA GLN A 123 -4.89 -28.14 20.36
C GLN A 123 -6.23 -28.81 20.07
N TYR A 124 -6.77 -28.57 18.87
CA TYR A 124 -8.07 -29.08 18.45
C TYR A 124 -8.16 -30.62 18.42
N ASP A 125 -7.05 -31.33 18.17
CA ASP A 125 -6.99 -32.80 18.22
C ASP A 125 -7.29 -33.38 19.61
N TYR A 126 -7.22 -32.55 20.67
CA TYR A 126 -7.64 -32.91 22.02
C TYR A 126 -9.08 -32.46 22.30
N GLY A 127 -9.97 -32.57 21.32
CA GLY A 127 -11.39 -32.40 21.54
C GLY A 127 -12.24 -33.47 20.88
N LYS A 128 -13.48 -33.56 21.33
CA LYS A 128 -14.51 -34.45 20.82
C LYS A 128 -15.68 -33.60 20.34
N ALA A 129 -16.18 -33.90 19.14
CA ALA A 129 -17.48 -33.38 18.72
C ALA A 129 -18.57 -34.15 19.45
N VAL A 130 -19.39 -33.44 20.23
CA VAL A 130 -20.59 -34.02 20.87
C VAL A 130 -21.82 -33.74 20.01
N GLN A 131 -22.89 -34.50 20.26
CA GLN A 131 -24.16 -34.38 19.54
C GLN A 131 -24.65 -32.91 19.54
N GLY A 132 -25.03 -32.40 18.36
CA GLY A 132 -25.42 -30.99 18.19
C GLY A 132 -24.28 -30.03 17.82
N GLY A 133 -23.12 -30.53 17.36
CA GLY A 133 -22.05 -29.70 16.78
C GLY A 133 -21.20 -28.92 17.79
N LYS A 134 -21.32 -29.22 19.09
CA LYS A 134 -20.49 -28.60 20.12
C LYS A 134 -19.15 -29.32 20.22
N PHE A 135 -18.07 -28.54 20.30
CA PHE A 135 -16.72 -29.04 20.55
C PHE A 135 -16.47 -29.08 22.06
N GLU A 136 -16.06 -30.24 22.58
CA GLU A 136 -15.67 -30.42 23.97
C GLU A 136 -14.17 -30.73 24.04
N GLN A 137 -13.41 -29.94 24.80
CA GLN A 137 -11.98 -30.15 24.99
C GLN A 137 -11.74 -31.29 26.01
N ILE A 138 -11.08 -32.37 25.58
CA ILE A 138 -10.79 -33.57 26.39
C ILE A 138 -9.37 -33.59 26.97
N GLY A 139 -8.53 -32.61 26.64
CA GLY A 139 -7.16 -32.52 27.14
C GLY A 139 -6.55 -31.12 27.04
N VAL A 140 -5.51 -30.85 27.83
CA VAL A 140 -4.79 -29.57 27.85
C VAL A 140 -3.29 -29.80 27.67
N LEU A 141 -2.62 -28.89 26.96
CA LEU A 141 -1.16 -28.89 26.87
C LEU A 141 -0.54 -28.42 28.20
N ASN A 142 0.76 -28.67 28.37
CA ASN A 142 1.50 -28.08 29.49
C ASN A 142 1.46 -26.54 29.44
N LYS A 143 1.46 -25.91 30.62
CA LYS A 143 1.58 -24.45 30.74
C LYS A 143 3.01 -24.01 30.37
N PRO A 144 3.18 -22.80 29.80
CA PRO A 144 4.50 -22.24 29.61
C PRO A 144 5.30 -22.17 30.93
N PRO A 145 6.63 -22.33 30.88
CA PRO A 145 7.51 -22.14 32.03
C PRO A 145 7.25 -20.84 32.79
N GLN A 146 7.39 -20.89 34.13
CA GLN A 146 7.10 -19.76 35.02
C GLN A 146 7.92 -18.50 34.68
N ILE A 147 9.15 -18.67 34.20
CA ILE A 147 9.99 -17.55 33.77
C ILE A 147 9.34 -16.74 32.64
N PHE A 148 8.77 -17.39 31.63
CA PHE A 148 8.06 -16.71 30.55
C PHE A 148 6.79 -16.02 31.05
N LEU A 149 6.06 -16.64 31.99
CA LEU A 149 4.87 -16.02 32.58
C LEU A 149 5.21 -14.76 33.39
N ARG A 150 6.36 -14.74 34.08
CA ARG A 150 6.87 -13.55 34.79
C ARG A 150 7.23 -12.43 33.81
N HIS A 151 7.97 -12.75 32.75
CA HIS A 151 8.31 -11.77 31.71
C HIS A 151 7.07 -11.26 30.98
N MET A 152 6.07 -12.11 30.75
CA MET A 152 4.77 -11.71 30.20
C MET A 152 4.04 -10.71 31.11
N SER A 153 4.07 -10.93 32.42
CA SER A 153 3.50 -9.97 33.39
C SER A 153 4.23 -8.64 33.36
N GLN A 154 5.56 -8.65 33.31
CA GLN A 154 6.38 -7.45 33.20
C GLN A 154 6.11 -6.70 31.89
N PHE A 155 6.03 -7.43 30.77
CA PHE A 155 5.71 -6.89 29.46
C PHE A 155 4.35 -6.19 29.46
N LYS A 156 3.31 -6.83 30.02
CA LYS A 156 1.97 -6.23 30.16
C LYS A 156 1.97 -4.96 31.00
N ALA A 157 2.66 -4.97 32.14
CA ALA A 157 2.77 -3.78 32.99
C ALA A 157 3.42 -2.61 32.25
N ARG A 158 4.46 -2.86 31.43
CA ARG A 158 5.07 -1.86 30.56
C ARG A 158 4.13 -1.37 29.46
N GLN A 159 3.35 -2.27 28.86
CA GLN A 159 2.35 -1.88 27.85
C GLN A 159 1.24 -1.00 28.42
N MET A 160 0.84 -1.19 29.68
CA MET A 160 -0.17 -0.35 30.33
C MET A 160 0.31 1.09 30.54
N THR A 161 1.62 1.32 30.62
CA THR A 161 2.21 2.64 30.82
C THR A 161 2.78 3.26 29.53
N ALA A 162 3.14 2.45 28.54
CA ALA A 162 3.66 2.91 27.25
C ALA A 162 2.52 3.26 26.28
N HIS A 163 2.53 4.48 25.75
CA HIS A 163 1.69 4.85 24.61
C HIS A 163 2.41 4.46 23.30
N ARG A 164 1.83 3.48 22.59
CA ARG A 164 2.14 2.97 21.23
C ARG A 164 2.86 1.62 21.14
N TRP A 165 2.33 0.84 20.20
CA TRP A 165 2.91 -0.35 19.61
C TRP A 165 4.10 0.00 18.73
N HIS A 166 5.25 -0.62 18.96
CA HIS A 166 6.35 -0.68 17.99
C HIS A 166 6.67 -2.15 17.77
N MET A 167 6.15 -2.70 16.67
CA MET A 167 6.69 -3.94 16.10
C MET A 167 8.03 -3.60 15.47
N SER A 168 8.98 -4.54 15.45
CA SER A 168 10.22 -4.31 14.70
C SER A 168 9.85 -4.17 13.22
N THR A 169 10.28 -3.06 12.63
CA THR A 169 10.14 -2.78 11.20
C THR A 169 10.66 -3.95 10.34
N LYS A 170 11.68 -4.65 10.84
CA LYS A 170 12.21 -5.90 10.29
C LYS A 170 11.15 -6.98 10.02
N LEU A 171 10.20 -7.20 10.94
CA LEU A 171 9.15 -8.22 10.81
C LEU A 171 8.18 -7.90 9.67
N MET A 172 7.78 -6.64 9.51
CA MET A 172 6.83 -6.25 8.46
C MET A 172 7.47 -6.24 7.06
N GLY A 173 8.76 -5.89 6.96
CA GLY A 173 9.51 -6.01 5.70
C GLY A 173 9.63 -7.46 5.23
N ILE A 174 9.79 -8.41 6.16
CA ILE A 174 9.82 -9.85 5.86
C ILE A 174 8.45 -10.30 5.35
N THR A 175 7.34 -9.93 6.01
CA THR A 175 6.00 -10.37 5.58
C THR A 175 5.65 -9.91 4.17
N ALA A 176 6.05 -8.70 3.76
CA ALA A 176 5.78 -8.20 2.41
C ALA A 176 6.62 -8.88 1.30
N ASN A 177 7.71 -9.57 1.66
CA ASN A 177 8.63 -10.19 0.69
C ASN A 177 8.40 -11.69 0.48
N PHE A 178 7.81 -12.39 1.45
CA PHE A 178 7.69 -13.85 1.42
C PHE A 178 6.24 -14.37 1.35
N MET A 179 5.30 -13.54 0.93
CA MET A 179 3.91 -13.96 0.71
C MET A 179 3.70 -14.35 -0.75
N ASP A 180 3.21 -15.58 -0.98
CA ASP A 180 2.96 -16.14 -2.31
C ASP A 180 1.57 -15.77 -2.86
N ASP A 181 0.68 -15.27 -2.01
CA ASP A 181 -0.70 -14.92 -2.37
C ASP A 181 -0.90 -13.39 -2.40
N SER A 182 -1.55 -12.90 -3.47
CA SER A 182 -1.72 -11.46 -3.73
C SER A 182 -2.49 -10.74 -2.63
N ASP A 183 -3.51 -11.37 -2.06
CA ASP A 183 -4.34 -10.75 -1.01
C ASP A 183 -3.52 -10.55 0.27
N SER A 184 -2.68 -11.54 0.60
CA SER A 184 -1.77 -11.48 1.72
C SER A 184 -0.72 -10.36 1.54
N VAL A 185 -0.13 -10.25 0.34
CA VAL A 185 0.82 -9.19 -0.01
C VAL A 185 0.16 -7.81 0.10
N VAL A 186 -1.05 -7.65 -0.44
CA VAL A 186 -1.83 -6.40 -0.36
C VAL A 186 -2.08 -6.01 1.09
N ALA A 187 -2.53 -6.95 1.93
CA ALA A 187 -2.77 -6.69 3.34
C ALA A 187 -1.50 -6.27 4.09
N ALA A 188 -0.35 -6.89 3.78
CA ALA A 188 0.94 -6.53 4.37
C ALA A 188 1.36 -5.11 3.96
N ILE A 189 1.27 -4.76 2.67
CA ILE A 189 1.62 -3.42 2.18
C ILE A 189 0.69 -2.36 2.77
N GLN A 190 -0.62 -2.64 2.88
CA GLN A 190 -1.56 -1.71 3.53
C GLN A 190 -1.27 -1.52 5.01
N ALA A 191 -0.87 -2.59 5.73
CA ALA A 191 -0.45 -2.48 7.12
C ALA A 191 0.82 -1.62 7.27
N LEU A 192 1.78 -1.77 6.35
CA LEU A 192 2.97 -0.92 6.26
C LEU A 192 2.62 0.54 6.00
N GLY A 193 1.72 0.83 5.07
CA GLY A 193 1.31 2.20 4.75
C GLY A 193 0.71 2.99 5.91
N ARG A 194 0.10 2.29 6.88
CA ARG A 194 -0.43 2.91 8.12
C ARG A 194 0.67 3.30 9.11
N GLN A 195 1.89 2.84 8.91
CA GLN A 195 3.05 3.18 9.72
C GLN A 195 3.78 4.32 9.00
N SER A 196 3.91 5.46 9.68
CA SER A 196 4.53 6.66 9.13
C SER A 196 5.38 7.31 10.23
N PRO A 197 6.70 7.52 10.01
CA PRO A 197 7.48 7.18 8.82
C PRO A 197 7.90 5.70 8.75
N LEU A 198 8.02 5.15 7.54
CA LEU A 198 8.66 3.86 7.28
C LEU A 198 10.20 4.01 7.19
N PRO A 199 10.98 2.99 7.62
CA PRO A 199 12.42 2.95 7.38
C PRO A 199 12.78 2.81 5.89
N PRO A 200 13.97 3.26 5.46
CA PRO A 200 14.42 3.22 4.07
C PRO A 200 14.33 1.83 3.42
N GLU A 201 14.69 0.77 4.15
CA GLU A 201 14.69 -0.60 3.64
C GLU A 201 13.26 -1.08 3.32
N ILE A 202 12.28 -0.63 4.09
CA ILE A 202 10.87 -0.95 3.84
C ILE A 202 10.34 -0.11 2.68
N LEU A 203 10.70 1.18 2.61
CA LEU A 203 10.34 2.03 1.49
C LEU A 203 10.83 1.43 0.17
N GLU A 204 12.08 0.93 0.13
CA GLU A 204 12.63 0.23 -1.03
C GLU A 204 11.81 -1.03 -1.37
N ALA A 205 11.48 -1.86 -0.38
CA ALA A 205 10.66 -3.06 -0.59
C ALA A 205 9.27 -2.73 -1.15
N VAL A 206 8.60 -1.69 -0.62
CA VAL A 206 7.29 -1.23 -1.14
C VAL A 206 7.44 -0.64 -2.55
N THR A 207 8.53 0.07 -2.83
CA THR A 207 8.82 0.63 -4.17
C THR A 207 9.13 -0.44 -5.22
N CYS A 208 9.69 -1.58 -4.82
CA CYS A 208 9.80 -2.75 -5.70
C CYS A 208 8.42 -3.27 -6.13
N ARG A 209 7.40 -3.16 -5.27
CA ARG A 209 6.02 -3.60 -5.57
C ARG A 209 5.28 -2.74 -6.59
N LEU A 210 5.83 -1.61 -7.01
CA LEU A 210 5.34 -0.87 -8.19
C LEU A 210 5.54 -1.65 -9.50
N HIS A 211 6.42 -2.65 -9.53
CA HIS A 211 6.66 -3.55 -10.67
C HIS A 211 5.81 -4.82 -10.66
N ASP A 212 5.00 -5.02 -9.62
CA ASP A 212 4.28 -6.26 -9.45
C ASP A 212 3.29 -6.49 -10.61
N SER A 213 3.11 -7.74 -11.05
CA SER A 213 2.18 -8.05 -12.14
C SER A 213 0.73 -7.80 -11.72
N GLU A 214 0.44 -7.96 -10.43
CA GLU A 214 -0.90 -7.79 -9.90
C GLU A 214 -1.26 -6.32 -9.68
N ARG A 215 -2.42 -5.92 -10.22
CA ARG A 215 -2.89 -4.53 -10.15
C ARG A 215 -3.11 -4.09 -8.70
N ASP A 216 -3.66 -4.96 -7.87
CA ASP A 216 -4.02 -4.64 -6.49
C ASP A 216 -2.77 -4.49 -5.62
N VAL A 217 -1.71 -5.27 -5.89
CA VAL A 217 -0.41 -5.12 -5.22
C VAL A 217 0.23 -3.78 -5.57
N ARG A 218 0.25 -3.40 -6.86
CA ARG A 218 0.74 -2.08 -7.28
C ARG A 218 -0.05 -0.94 -6.63
N TRP A 219 -1.38 -1.07 -6.60
CA TRP A 219 -2.25 -0.07 -5.98
C TRP A 219 -2.00 0.07 -4.47
N ALA A 220 -1.87 -1.05 -3.76
CA ALA A 220 -1.52 -1.05 -2.34
C ALA A 220 -0.17 -0.34 -2.10
N ALA A 221 0.82 -0.60 -2.96
CA ALA A 221 2.12 0.07 -2.89
C ALA A 221 1.99 1.58 -3.06
N ILE A 222 1.28 2.06 -4.08
CA ILE A 222 1.04 3.49 -4.32
C ILE A 222 0.43 4.16 -3.09
N GLN A 223 -0.62 3.56 -2.50
CA GLN A 223 -1.28 4.10 -1.31
C GLN A 223 -0.36 4.12 -0.08
N ALA A 224 0.43 3.06 0.11
CA ALA A 224 1.39 2.98 1.20
C ALA A 224 2.49 4.03 1.09
N LEU A 225 2.99 4.28 -0.13
CA LEU A 225 4.01 5.30 -0.39
C LEU A 225 3.46 6.73 -0.26
N GLY A 226 2.22 6.97 -0.69
CA GLY A 226 1.56 8.27 -0.53
C GLY A 226 1.23 8.65 0.91
N SER A 227 1.17 7.67 1.82
CA SER A 227 0.97 7.89 3.25
C SER A 227 2.27 8.25 4.00
N GLN A 228 3.41 8.28 3.30
CA GLN A 228 4.71 8.61 3.87
C GLN A 228 4.93 10.13 3.88
N PRO A 229 5.71 10.66 4.83
CA PRO A 229 6.13 12.06 4.78
C PRO A 229 6.88 12.35 3.47
N PRO A 230 7.10 13.64 3.13
CA PRO A 230 7.78 14.02 1.90
C PRO A 230 9.02 13.17 1.65
N TRP A 231 9.08 12.59 0.47
CA TRP A 231 10.07 11.58 0.14
C TRP A 231 11.49 12.16 0.12
N PRO A 232 12.49 11.44 0.67
CA PRO A 232 13.87 11.86 0.54
C PRO A 232 14.33 11.80 -0.94
N PRO A 233 15.31 12.62 -1.35
CA PRO A 233 15.73 12.72 -2.75
C PRO A 233 16.13 11.39 -3.40
N GLU A 234 16.80 10.51 -2.64
CA GLU A 234 17.22 9.18 -3.11
C GLU A 234 15.99 8.31 -3.44
N PHE A 235 14.93 8.45 -2.65
CA PHE A 235 13.69 7.72 -2.83
C PHE A 235 12.87 8.28 -4.00
N LEU A 236 12.81 9.60 -4.14
CA LEU A 236 12.25 10.25 -5.33
C LEU A 236 12.95 9.76 -6.60
N GLN A 237 14.29 9.72 -6.60
CA GLN A 237 15.05 9.24 -7.74
C GLN A 237 14.74 7.76 -8.05
N ALA A 238 14.67 6.90 -7.04
CA ALA A 238 14.33 5.49 -7.22
C ALA A 238 12.96 5.29 -7.88
N VAL A 239 11.94 6.06 -7.47
CA VAL A 239 10.61 6.01 -8.11
C VAL A 239 10.66 6.60 -9.52
N THR A 240 11.41 7.69 -9.71
CA THR A 240 11.53 8.39 -11.01
C THR A 240 12.20 7.52 -12.07
N CYS A 241 13.20 6.71 -11.71
CA CYS A 241 13.81 5.75 -12.64
C CYS A 241 12.81 4.75 -13.24
N ARG A 242 11.65 4.54 -12.61
CA ARG A 242 10.59 3.64 -13.12
C ARG A 242 9.75 4.29 -14.21
N LEU A 243 9.85 5.61 -14.41
CA LEU A 243 9.20 6.30 -15.51
C LEU A 243 9.72 5.83 -16.86
N ASP A 244 10.95 5.34 -16.96
CA ASP A 244 11.56 4.83 -18.21
C ASP A 244 11.44 3.31 -18.36
N ASN A 245 10.63 2.64 -17.53
CA ASN A 245 10.45 1.19 -17.62
C ASN A 245 9.74 0.79 -18.93
N ASP A 246 10.15 -0.30 -19.58
CA ASP A 246 9.54 -0.80 -20.81
C ASP A 246 8.05 -1.12 -20.65
N VAL A 247 7.64 -1.50 -19.44
CA VAL A 247 6.29 -1.94 -19.11
C VAL A 247 5.40 -0.75 -18.73
N TRP A 248 4.33 -0.54 -19.51
CA TRP A 248 3.44 0.63 -19.38
C TRP A 248 2.81 0.77 -17.98
N HIS A 249 2.39 -0.33 -17.36
CA HIS A 249 1.73 -0.27 -16.05
C HIS A 249 2.69 0.05 -14.91
N VAL A 250 4.00 -0.22 -15.10
CA VAL A 250 5.05 0.20 -14.15
C VAL A 250 5.28 1.70 -14.25
N ARG A 251 5.41 2.24 -15.48
CA ARG A 251 5.50 3.69 -15.72
C ARG A 251 4.29 4.40 -15.11
N ARG A 252 3.09 3.87 -15.36
CA ARG A 252 1.84 4.38 -14.79
C ARG A 252 1.87 4.39 -13.26
N ALA A 253 2.24 3.27 -12.63
CA ALA A 253 2.28 3.15 -11.17
C ALA A 253 3.30 4.13 -10.55
N ALA A 254 4.44 4.36 -11.21
CA ALA A 254 5.42 5.34 -10.77
C ALA A 254 4.88 6.77 -10.80
N ILE A 255 4.15 7.16 -11.85
CA ILE A 255 3.50 8.47 -11.93
C ILE A 255 2.39 8.61 -10.88
N GLU A 256 1.55 7.57 -10.70
CA GLU A 256 0.52 7.56 -9.65
C GLU A 256 1.15 7.75 -8.26
N ALA A 257 2.27 7.09 -7.99
CA ALA A 257 3.02 7.24 -6.75
C ALA A 257 3.57 8.67 -6.60
N LEU A 258 4.24 9.23 -7.62
CA LEU A 258 4.74 10.61 -7.58
C LEU A 258 3.61 11.64 -7.38
N GLY A 259 2.44 11.40 -7.98
CA GLY A 259 1.23 12.23 -7.84
C GLY A 259 0.68 12.33 -6.42
N THR A 260 1.10 11.44 -5.52
CA THR A 260 0.77 11.54 -4.09
C THR A 260 1.57 12.63 -3.35
N GLN A 261 2.67 13.10 -3.96
CA GLN A 261 3.54 14.11 -3.37
C GLN A 261 3.07 15.52 -3.76
N SER A 262 3.07 16.43 -2.80
CA SER A 262 2.52 17.78 -2.95
C SER A 262 3.46 18.79 -3.64
N LEU A 263 4.76 18.54 -3.64
CA LEU A 263 5.77 19.44 -4.21
C LEU A 263 6.81 18.64 -4.97
N TRP A 264 6.90 18.86 -6.27
CA TRP A 264 7.88 18.21 -7.12
C TRP A 264 9.10 19.09 -7.37
N PRO A 265 10.32 18.53 -7.27
CA PRO A 265 11.50 19.15 -7.86
C PRO A 265 11.34 19.36 -9.37
N PRO A 266 11.97 20.38 -9.97
CA PRO A 266 11.90 20.64 -11.41
C PRO A 266 12.23 19.43 -12.29
N GLU A 267 13.17 18.60 -11.85
CA GLU A 267 13.61 17.39 -12.55
C GLU A 267 12.48 16.34 -12.64
N ILE A 268 11.65 16.24 -11.60
CA ILE A 268 10.49 15.34 -11.57
C ILE A 268 9.37 15.88 -12.45
N LEU A 269 9.15 17.20 -12.38
CA LEU A 269 8.18 17.88 -13.23
C LEU A 269 8.51 17.67 -14.71
N GLU A 270 9.77 17.82 -15.09
CA GLU A 270 10.26 17.54 -16.45
C GLU A 270 10.07 16.06 -16.82
N ALA A 271 10.48 15.13 -15.95
CA ALA A 271 10.37 13.70 -16.21
C ALA A 271 8.91 13.23 -16.41
N VAL A 272 7.96 13.74 -15.61
CA VAL A 272 6.53 13.43 -15.76
C VAL A 272 5.95 14.15 -16.98
N THR A 273 6.40 15.37 -17.30
CA THR A 273 5.99 16.08 -18.54
C THR A 273 6.39 15.28 -19.78
N CYS A 274 7.57 14.66 -19.79
CA CYS A 274 8.01 13.74 -20.85
C CYS A 274 7.14 12.48 -20.99
N ARG A 275 6.28 12.15 -20.01
CA ARG A 275 5.30 11.04 -20.11
C ARG A 275 3.98 11.47 -20.74
N LEU A 276 3.80 12.75 -21.03
CA LEU A 276 2.69 13.21 -21.85
C LEU A 276 2.77 12.67 -23.28
N ASP A 277 3.95 12.33 -23.79
CA ASP A 277 4.16 11.73 -25.13
C ASP A 277 4.32 10.20 -25.08
N ASP A 278 3.90 9.56 -23.98
CA ASP A 278 4.00 8.11 -23.85
C ASP A 278 3.15 7.38 -24.91
N ARG A 279 3.65 6.22 -25.38
CA ARG A 279 2.94 5.37 -26.35
C ARG A 279 1.59 4.88 -25.81
N ASP A 280 1.50 4.67 -24.50
CA ASP A 280 0.31 4.17 -23.83
C ASP A 280 -0.57 5.33 -23.33
N SER A 281 -1.84 5.34 -23.73
CA SER A 281 -2.77 6.41 -23.35
C SER A 281 -3.10 6.45 -21.86
N SER A 282 -3.02 5.31 -21.16
CA SER A 282 -3.20 5.28 -19.71
C SER A 282 -2.04 5.97 -18.99
N VAL A 283 -0.81 5.84 -19.51
CA VAL A 283 0.37 6.56 -18.98
C VAL A 283 0.22 8.06 -19.22
N ARG A 284 -0.12 8.48 -20.44
CA ARG A 284 -0.36 9.91 -20.77
C ARG A 284 -1.42 10.53 -19.86
N ARG A 285 -2.56 9.85 -19.70
CA ARG A 285 -3.67 10.30 -18.84
C ARG A 285 -3.25 10.48 -17.39
N VAL A 286 -2.51 9.53 -16.83
CA VAL A 286 -2.04 9.59 -15.44
C VAL A 286 -0.98 10.68 -15.27
N ALA A 287 -0.10 10.91 -16.26
CA ALA A 287 0.84 12.03 -16.27
C ALA A 287 0.10 13.37 -16.16
N ILE A 288 -0.94 13.59 -16.96
CA ILE A 288 -1.76 14.80 -16.91
C ILE A 288 -2.42 14.97 -15.52
N ASN A 289 -3.02 13.91 -14.99
CA ASN A 289 -3.69 13.97 -13.68
C ASN A 289 -2.70 14.32 -12.56
N ALA A 290 -1.50 13.74 -12.60
CA ALA A 290 -0.46 14.00 -11.61
C ALA A 290 0.12 15.41 -11.76
N LEU A 291 0.32 15.91 -12.98
CA LEU A 291 0.67 17.32 -13.21
C LEU A 291 -0.43 18.25 -12.70
N GLY A 292 -1.71 17.88 -12.86
CA GLY A 292 -2.86 18.63 -12.36
C GLY A 292 -2.93 18.80 -10.84
N THR A 293 -2.12 18.07 -10.06
CA THR A 293 -1.96 18.32 -8.62
C THR A 293 -0.85 19.32 -8.31
N GLN A 294 -0.01 19.64 -9.29
CA GLN A 294 1.06 20.64 -9.18
C GLN A 294 0.52 22.01 -9.63
N SER A 295 0.83 23.04 -8.84
CA SER A 295 0.47 24.42 -9.15
C SER A 295 1.49 25.38 -8.51
N PRO A 296 1.93 26.44 -9.22
CA PRO A 296 1.59 26.79 -10.60
C PRO A 296 2.40 25.99 -11.63
N TRP A 297 1.87 25.85 -12.85
CA TRP A 297 2.62 25.26 -13.98
C TRP A 297 3.59 26.24 -14.65
N PRO A 298 4.82 25.78 -14.97
CA PRO A 298 5.68 26.44 -15.95
C PRO A 298 5.03 26.51 -17.34
N PRO A 299 5.39 27.49 -18.18
CA PRO A 299 4.88 27.62 -19.54
C PRO A 299 5.04 26.36 -20.40
N GLU A 300 6.14 25.62 -20.19
CA GLU A 300 6.47 24.40 -20.92
C GLU A 300 5.47 23.28 -20.59
N VAL A 301 5.12 23.13 -19.30
CA VAL A 301 4.12 22.16 -18.83
C VAL A 301 2.74 22.54 -19.34
N LEU A 302 2.39 23.83 -19.25
CA LEU A 302 1.12 24.33 -19.77
C LEU A 302 0.97 24.04 -21.26
N GLN A 303 2.02 24.31 -22.05
CA GLN A 303 2.02 24.01 -23.49
C GLN A 303 1.88 22.52 -23.75
N ALA A 304 2.65 21.67 -23.06
CA ALA A 304 2.62 20.23 -23.24
C ALA A 304 1.25 19.62 -22.88
N VAL A 305 0.63 20.04 -21.78
CA VAL A 305 -0.73 19.59 -21.41
C VAL A 305 -1.77 20.15 -22.38
N THR A 306 -1.61 21.37 -22.88
CA THR A 306 -2.52 21.95 -23.90
C THR A 306 -2.48 21.14 -25.19
N CYS A 307 -1.32 20.65 -25.62
CA CYS A 307 -1.21 19.75 -26.77
C CYS A 307 -1.93 18.41 -26.59
N ARG A 308 -2.32 18.03 -25.36
CA ARG A 308 -3.11 16.83 -25.08
C ARG A 308 -4.61 17.02 -25.25
N LEU A 309 -5.07 18.24 -25.51
CA LEU A 309 -6.46 18.51 -25.89
C LEU A 309 -6.80 17.93 -27.27
N ASP A 310 -5.81 17.68 -28.11
CA ASP A 310 -5.95 17.06 -29.42
C ASP A 310 -5.47 15.59 -29.43
N ASP A 311 -5.36 14.96 -28.26
CA ASP A 311 -4.93 13.56 -28.16
C ASP A 311 -5.96 12.61 -28.80
N ASP A 312 -5.48 11.54 -29.46
CA ASP A 312 -6.32 10.52 -30.08
C ASP A 312 -7.26 9.85 -29.04
N ASP A 313 -6.79 9.68 -27.80
CA ASP A 313 -7.56 9.08 -26.72
C ASP A 313 -8.42 10.12 -25.99
N TRP A 314 -9.73 9.89 -25.99
CA TRP A 314 -10.69 10.82 -25.40
C TRP A 314 -10.53 11.00 -23.88
N LEU A 315 -10.06 9.98 -23.15
CA LEU A 315 -9.80 10.09 -21.71
C LEU A 315 -8.58 10.98 -21.43
N VAL A 316 -7.60 10.99 -22.34
CA VAL A 316 -6.44 11.88 -22.26
C VAL A 316 -6.88 13.34 -22.48
N ARG A 317 -7.74 13.59 -23.49
CA ARG A 317 -8.32 14.92 -23.73
C ARG A 317 -9.11 15.45 -22.52
N VAL A 318 -9.95 14.60 -21.93
CA VAL A 318 -10.72 14.91 -20.72
C VAL A 318 -9.80 15.24 -19.54
N ALA A 319 -8.75 14.44 -19.31
CA ALA A 319 -7.78 14.72 -18.26
C ALA A 319 -7.07 16.05 -18.49
N ALA A 320 -6.73 16.39 -19.73
CA ALA A 320 -6.08 17.65 -20.07
C ALA A 320 -6.94 18.85 -19.68
N ILE A 321 -8.23 18.85 -20.04
CA ILE A 321 -9.15 19.92 -19.64
C ILE A 321 -9.25 20.04 -18.12
N ASP A 322 -9.51 18.94 -17.41
CA ASP A 322 -9.69 18.99 -15.96
C ASP A 322 -8.41 19.45 -15.24
N ALA A 323 -7.23 18.99 -15.67
CA ALA A 323 -5.96 19.42 -15.10
C ALA A 323 -5.67 20.90 -15.38
N ILE A 324 -5.96 21.38 -16.59
CA ILE A 324 -5.83 22.79 -16.98
C ILE A 324 -6.72 23.66 -16.09
N GLY A 325 -7.99 23.28 -15.87
CA GLY A 325 -8.90 24.10 -15.06
C GLY A 325 -8.63 24.10 -13.57
N ARG A 326 -7.83 23.15 -13.05
CA ARG A 326 -7.30 23.19 -11.68
C ARG A 326 -6.22 24.26 -11.49
N GLN A 327 -5.63 24.78 -12.57
CA GLN A 327 -4.63 25.82 -12.48
C GLN A 327 -5.26 27.17 -12.14
N SER A 328 -4.49 28.02 -11.44
CA SER A 328 -4.89 29.40 -11.12
C SER A 328 -3.65 30.31 -11.11
N PRO A 329 -3.68 31.49 -11.77
CA PRO A 329 -4.76 32.03 -12.59
C PRO A 329 -4.89 31.31 -13.95
N TRP A 330 -6.01 31.51 -14.65
CA TRP A 330 -6.25 30.88 -15.95
C TRP A 330 -5.44 31.54 -17.09
N PRO A 331 -4.53 30.81 -17.75
CA PRO A 331 -3.88 31.32 -18.95
C PRO A 331 -4.88 31.49 -20.11
N PRO A 332 -4.66 32.44 -21.03
CA PRO A 332 -5.52 32.66 -22.21
C PRO A 332 -5.75 31.39 -23.06
N GLN A 333 -4.81 30.45 -23.03
CA GLN A 333 -4.87 29.14 -23.68
C GLN A 333 -6.05 28.29 -23.18
N ILE A 334 -6.51 28.50 -21.93
CA ILE A 334 -7.70 27.83 -21.37
C ILE A 334 -8.97 28.26 -22.13
N LEU A 335 -9.04 29.49 -22.62
CA LEU A 335 -10.20 29.97 -23.38
C LEU A 335 -10.35 29.24 -24.71
N GLN A 336 -9.23 28.96 -25.39
CA GLN A 336 -9.22 28.16 -26.62
C GLN A 336 -9.55 26.70 -26.31
N ALA A 337 -8.92 26.12 -25.28
CA ALA A 337 -9.19 24.76 -24.82
C ALA A 337 -10.66 24.53 -24.46
N ALA A 338 -11.24 25.47 -23.71
CA ALA A 338 -12.64 25.46 -23.33
C ALA A 338 -13.56 25.57 -24.54
N LYS A 339 -13.28 26.45 -25.50
CA LYS A 339 -14.05 26.56 -26.74
C LYS A 339 -14.01 25.26 -27.55
N CYS A 340 -12.84 24.66 -27.71
CA CYS A 340 -12.70 23.36 -28.38
C CYS A 340 -13.50 22.27 -27.65
N GLY A 341 -13.33 22.15 -26.32
CA GLY A 341 -14.02 21.14 -25.52
C GLY A 341 -15.53 21.29 -25.52
N LEU A 342 -16.05 22.53 -25.45
CA LEU A 342 -17.48 22.80 -25.56
C LEU A 342 -18.06 22.35 -26.90
N GLY A 343 -17.30 22.43 -27.99
CA GLY A 343 -17.71 22.05 -29.35
C GLY A 343 -17.42 20.60 -29.75
N ASP A 344 -16.86 19.78 -28.87
CA ASP A 344 -16.44 18.42 -29.20
C ASP A 344 -17.64 17.49 -29.46
N GLY A 345 -17.47 16.54 -30.39
CA GLY A 345 -18.52 15.56 -30.72
C GLY A 345 -18.85 14.62 -29.56
N ALA A 346 -17.88 14.33 -28.69
CA ALA A 346 -18.07 13.50 -27.51
C ALA A 346 -18.78 14.30 -26.40
N ARG A 347 -19.94 13.78 -25.97
CA ARG A 347 -20.71 14.31 -24.83
C ARG A 347 -19.85 14.55 -23.58
N ASP A 348 -18.99 13.59 -23.23
CA ASP A 348 -18.15 13.66 -22.03
C ASP A 348 -17.17 14.84 -22.09
N MET A 349 -16.66 15.16 -23.28
CA MET A 349 -15.74 16.28 -23.48
C MET A 349 -16.45 17.63 -23.32
N ARG A 350 -17.66 17.76 -23.88
CA ARG A 350 -18.50 18.96 -23.67
C ARG A 350 -18.82 19.17 -22.20
N LEU A 351 -19.19 18.09 -21.51
CA LEU A 351 -19.52 18.13 -20.08
C LEU A 351 -18.33 18.52 -19.21
N VAL A 352 -17.17 17.91 -19.45
CA VAL A 352 -15.94 18.22 -18.70
C VAL A 352 -15.54 19.67 -18.95
N ALA A 353 -15.65 20.18 -20.18
CA ALA A 353 -15.41 21.59 -20.48
C ALA A 353 -16.34 22.51 -19.66
N ILE A 354 -17.65 22.26 -19.66
CA ILE A 354 -18.62 23.06 -18.88
C ILE A 354 -18.31 23.01 -17.37
N ASN A 355 -18.12 21.83 -16.80
CA ASN A 355 -17.85 21.67 -15.37
C ASN A 355 -16.53 22.33 -14.95
N THR A 356 -15.52 22.23 -15.81
CA THR A 356 -14.22 22.87 -15.60
C THR A 356 -14.36 24.39 -15.64
N LEU A 357 -15.15 24.91 -16.60
CA LEU A 357 -15.50 26.32 -16.68
C LEU A 357 -16.22 26.80 -15.40
N GLY A 358 -17.19 26.02 -14.92
CA GLY A 358 -18.01 26.28 -13.73
C GLY A 358 -17.23 26.53 -12.43
N ARG A 359 -15.98 26.06 -12.35
CA ARG A 359 -15.11 26.25 -11.17
C ARG A 359 -14.55 27.67 -11.04
N GLN A 360 -14.64 28.49 -12.07
CA GLN A 360 -14.18 29.87 -12.04
C GLN A 360 -15.32 30.85 -12.10
N SER A 361 -15.12 31.99 -11.45
CA SER A 361 -16.00 33.15 -11.51
C SER A 361 -15.15 34.40 -11.24
N PRO A 362 -15.30 35.49 -12.02
CA PRO A 362 -16.23 35.68 -13.12
C PRO A 362 -15.69 35.18 -14.47
N TRP A 363 -16.59 34.77 -15.37
CA TRP A 363 -16.26 34.44 -16.75
C TRP A 363 -16.13 35.66 -17.67
N LEU A 364 -15.34 35.48 -18.73
CA LEU A 364 -15.32 36.41 -19.87
C LEU A 364 -16.62 36.28 -20.70
N PRO A 365 -17.09 37.36 -21.35
CA PRO A 365 -18.30 37.33 -22.19
C PRO A 365 -18.30 36.22 -23.26
N GLU A 366 -17.14 35.91 -23.84
CA GLU A 366 -17.01 34.86 -24.85
C GLU A 366 -17.26 33.47 -24.28
N ILE A 367 -16.90 33.22 -23.02
CA ILE A 367 -17.17 31.96 -22.33
C ILE A 367 -18.65 31.87 -21.98
N LEU A 368 -19.22 32.95 -21.44
CA LEU A 368 -20.64 33.05 -21.15
C LEU A 368 -21.49 32.70 -22.38
N GLN A 369 -21.16 33.27 -23.54
CA GLN A 369 -21.84 32.96 -24.78
C GLN A 369 -21.63 31.50 -25.23
N ALA A 370 -20.40 30.98 -25.16
CA ALA A 370 -20.11 29.61 -25.56
C ALA A 370 -20.83 28.56 -24.70
N VAL A 371 -20.93 28.78 -23.39
CA VAL A 371 -21.70 27.92 -22.47
C VAL A 371 -23.21 28.09 -22.68
N THR A 372 -23.68 29.32 -22.94
CA THR A 372 -25.10 29.56 -23.28
C THR A 372 -25.53 28.74 -24.50
N CYS A 373 -24.67 28.60 -25.51
CA CYS A 373 -24.92 27.74 -26.67
C CYS A 373 -24.98 26.23 -26.35
N ARG A 374 -24.67 25.79 -25.13
CA ARG A 374 -24.86 24.41 -24.65
C ARG A 374 -26.19 24.21 -23.94
N LEU A 375 -26.97 25.27 -23.71
CA LEU A 375 -28.36 25.14 -23.26
C LEU A 375 -29.24 24.46 -24.32
N ASP A 376 -28.85 24.47 -25.60
CA ASP A 376 -29.55 23.78 -26.69
C ASP A 376 -28.83 22.50 -27.14
N ASP A 377 -27.96 21.91 -26.29
CA ASP A 377 -27.24 20.68 -26.64
C ASP A 377 -28.19 19.48 -26.82
N ASP A 378 -27.87 18.60 -27.76
CA ASP A 378 -28.64 17.38 -28.02
C ASP A 378 -28.72 16.48 -26.76
N ASP A 379 -27.68 16.50 -25.91
CA ASP A 379 -27.64 15.72 -24.67
C ASP A 379 -28.15 16.54 -23.47
N TRP A 380 -29.21 16.04 -22.83
CA TRP A 380 -29.86 16.72 -21.69
C TRP A 380 -28.93 16.95 -20.49
N TYR A 381 -27.93 16.09 -20.29
CA TYR A 381 -27.01 16.21 -19.15
C TYR A 381 -25.99 17.33 -19.40
N VAL A 382 -25.65 17.58 -20.67
CA VAL A 382 -24.84 18.75 -21.07
C VAL A 382 -25.66 20.04 -20.91
N ARG A 383 -26.95 20.04 -21.27
CA ARG A 383 -27.85 21.18 -21.03
C ARG A 383 -27.95 21.52 -19.55
N MET A 384 -28.18 20.51 -18.69
CA MET A 384 -28.24 20.66 -17.24
C MET A 384 -26.92 21.21 -16.68
N ALA A 385 -25.78 20.65 -17.09
CA ALA A 385 -24.47 21.15 -16.66
C ALA A 385 -24.24 22.62 -17.08
N ALA A 386 -24.72 23.03 -18.26
CA ALA A 386 -24.63 24.42 -18.71
C ALA A 386 -25.45 25.36 -17.81
N ILE A 387 -26.65 24.95 -17.39
CA ILE A 387 -27.48 25.70 -16.43
C ILE A 387 -26.74 25.83 -15.10
N ASP A 388 -26.26 24.72 -14.54
CA ASP A 388 -25.53 24.71 -13.26
C ASP A 388 -24.30 25.63 -13.31
N ALA A 389 -23.52 25.56 -14.38
CA ALA A 389 -22.32 26.36 -14.55
C ALA A 389 -22.63 27.86 -14.77
N LEU A 390 -23.70 28.20 -15.50
CA LEU A 390 -24.17 29.59 -15.59
C LEU A 390 -24.66 30.11 -14.24
N GLY A 391 -25.27 29.27 -13.42
CA GLY A 391 -25.71 29.59 -12.06
C GLY A 391 -24.58 30.00 -11.11
N THR A 392 -23.32 29.62 -11.39
CA THR A 392 -22.15 30.06 -10.61
C THR A 392 -21.65 31.46 -10.98
N GLN A 393 -22.21 32.07 -12.05
CA GLN A 393 -21.82 33.38 -12.54
C GLN A 393 -22.75 34.47 -12.02
N SER A 394 -22.18 35.60 -11.59
CA SER A 394 -22.94 36.77 -11.17
C SER A 394 -22.17 38.06 -11.46
N PRO A 395 -22.77 39.07 -12.12
CA PRO A 395 -24.13 39.08 -12.68
C PRO A 395 -24.21 38.36 -14.04
N LEU A 396 -25.37 37.77 -14.35
CA LEU A 396 -25.68 37.25 -15.69
C LEU A 396 -26.34 38.34 -16.55
N PRO A 397 -25.93 38.51 -17.82
CA PRO A 397 -26.61 39.37 -18.78
C PRO A 397 -28.10 38.98 -18.97
N PRO A 398 -29.01 39.95 -19.20
CA PRO A 398 -30.44 39.69 -19.41
C PRO A 398 -30.73 38.66 -20.52
N GLU A 399 -29.93 38.66 -21.59
CA GLU A 399 -30.08 37.75 -22.72
C GLU A 399 -29.82 36.29 -22.30
N ILE A 400 -28.86 36.07 -21.40
CA ILE A 400 -28.53 34.74 -20.88
C ILE A 400 -29.58 34.32 -19.85
N LEU A 401 -30.06 35.22 -19.00
CA LEU A 401 -31.19 34.94 -18.10
C LEU A 401 -32.43 34.52 -18.88
N GLN A 402 -32.70 35.15 -20.02
CA GLN A 402 -33.79 34.75 -20.91
C GLN A 402 -33.55 33.36 -21.50
N ALA A 403 -32.33 33.07 -21.98
CA ALA A 403 -31.98 31.75 -22.51
C ALA A 403 -32.14 30.63 -21.46
N VAL A 404 -31.72 30.87 -20.21
CA VAL A 404 -31.93 29.93 -19.09
C VAL A 404 -33.42 29.81 -18.77
N THR A 405 -34.18 30.90 -18.79
CA THR A 405 -35.64 30.87 -18.54
C THR A 405 -36.37 30.01 -19.57
N CYS A 406 -35.95 30.03 -20.84
CA CYS A 406 -36.50 29.16 -21.89
C CYS A 406 -36.28 27.65 -21.63
N ARG A 407 -35.43 27.26 -20.67
CA ARG A 407 -35.24 25.86 -20.29
C ARG A 407 -36.26 25.35 -19.28
N LEU A 408 -37.09 26.21 -18.70
CA LEU A 408 -38.25 25.78 -17.89
C LEU A 408 -39.28 24.97 -18.69
N ASP A 409 -39.26 25.10 -20.02
CA ASP A 409 -40.10 24.35 -20.96
C ASP A 409 -39.36 23.16 -21.63
N ASP A 410 -38.16 22.79 -21.14
CA ASP A 410 -37.36 21.68 -21.69
C ASP A 410 -38.10 20.32 -21.57
N ASP A 411 -37.88 19.43 -22.54
CA ASP A 411 -38.54 18.13 -22.60
C ASP A 411 -38.10 17.21 -21.45
N VAL A 412 -36.90 17.42 -20.91
CA VAL A 412 -36.33 16.66 -19.80
C VAL A 412 -36.55 17.40 -18.48
N TRP A 413 -37.23 16.73 -17.54
CA TRP A 413 -37.59 17.33 -16.25
C TRP A 413 -36.40 17.72 -15.37
N HIS A 414 -35.23 17.11 -15.55
CA HIS A 414 -34.01 17.49 -14.83
C HIS A 414 -33.42 18.83 -15.31
N VAL A 415 -33.70 19.21 -16.57
CA VAL A 415 -33.20 20.45 -17.17
C VAL A 415 -34.13 21.62 -16.84
N ARG A 416 -35.43 21.33 -16.66
CA ARG A 416 -36.43 22.27 -16.11
C ARG A 416 -36.19 22.53 -14.64
#